data_AF-A0A7K3Y493-F1
#
_entry.id   AF-A0A7K3Y493-F1
#
_cell.length_a   1.000
_cell.length_b   1.000
_cell.length_c   1.000
_cell.angle_alpha   90.00
_cell.angle_beta   90.00
_cell.angle_gamma   90.00
#
_symmetry.space_group_name_H-M   'P 1'
#
loop_
_entity.id
_entity.type
_entity.pdbx_description
1 polymer ?
#
loop_
_entity_poly.entity_id
_entity_poly.type
_entity_poly.pdbx_seq_one_letter_code
_entity_poly.pdbx_strand_id
1 'polypeptide(L)'
;MESSDSVSSKQVGVRLPGHLYRWLREKVESGEYSNMAQSVVGELTKARALEEARSRSRSYNSINDEEPLVRMVNERIEGFRRELLDEVERWRRG
;
A
#
# COMPACT_ATOMS: atom_id res chain seq x y z
N MET A 1 -42.90 7.64 6.63
CA MET A 1 -41.98 8.49 7.40
C MET A 1 -40.76 7.62 7.68
N GLU A 2 -39.67 7.87 6.97
CA GLU A 2 -38.44 7.09 7.09
C GLU A 2 -37.77 7.44 8.41
N SER A 3 -37.54 6.42 9.23
CA SER A 3 -36.93 6.54 10.55
C SER A 3 -35.57 7.21 10.42
N SER A 4 -35.35 8.29 11.16
CA SER A 4 -34.04 8.91 11.30
C SER A 4 -33.06 7.88 11.86
N ASP A 5 -32.21 7.31 11.01
CA ASP A 5 -31.03 6.55 11.41
C ASP A 5 -30.27 7.41 12.41
N SER A 6 -30.33 7.03 13.69
CA SER A 6 -29.64 7.73 14.74
C SER A 6 -28.15 7.54 14.49
N VAL A 7 -27.52 8.54 13.87
CA VAL A 7 -26.07 8.59 13.71
C VAL A 7 -25.47 8.51 15.11
N SER A 8 -24.96 7.33 15.47
CA SER A 8 -24.33 7.09 16.76
C SER A 8 -23.06 7.92 16.84
N SER A 9 -23.17 9.12 17.40
CA SER A 9 -22.06 10.06 17.59
C SER A 9 -21.18 9.56 18.74
N LYS A 10 -20.37 8.54 18.47
CA LYS A 10 -19.33 8.07 19.39
C LYS A 10 -18.29 9.17 19.53
N GLN A 11 -18.33 9.88 20.65
CA GLN A 11 -17.30 10.86 20.99
C GLN A 11 -16.01 10.12 21.37
N VAL A 12 -14.91 10.43 20.69
CA VAL A 12 -13.60 9.85 20.96
C VAL A 12 -12.65 10.95 21.40
N GLY A 13 -12.11 10.83 22.60
CA GLY A 13 -11.06 11.73 23.12
C GLY A 13 -9.69 11.24 22.69
N VAL A 14 -8.87 12.13 22.11
CA VAL A 14 -7.50 11.81 21.69
C VAL A 14 -6.55 12.90 22.17
N ARG A 15 -5.35 12.50 22.63
CA ARG A 15 -4.23 13.41 22.88
C ARG A 15 -3.36 13.48 21.65
N LEU A 16 -3.19 14.69 21.12
CA LEU A 16 -2.36 14.95 19.95
C LEU A 16 -1.05 15.63 20.37
N PRO A 17 0.09 15.21 19.78
CA PRO A 17 1.30 16.01 19.78
C PRO A 17 1.03 17.45 19.30
N GLY A 18 1.69 18.43 19.92
CA GLY A 18 1.40 19.85 19.68
C GLY A 18 1.56 20.30 18.22
N HIS A 19 2.49 19.70 17.48
CA HIS A 19 2.67 20.01 16.06
C HIS A 19 1.50 19.52 15.19
N LEU A 20 0.94 18.33 15.48
CA LEU A 20 -0.24 17.82 14.77
C LEU A 20 -1.47 18.67 15.07
N TYR A 21 -1.64 19.08 16.33
CA TYR A 21 -2.72 19.98 16.71
C TYR A 21 -2.62 21.32 15.96
N ARG A 22 -1.43 21.92 15.92
CA ARG A 22 -1.22 23.21 15.24
C ARG A 22 -1.50 23.11 13.75
N TRP A 23 -1.01 22.05 13.10
CA TRP A 23 -1.26 21.80 11.69
C TRP A 23 -2.74 21.57 11.37
N LEU A 24 -3.46 20.78 12.19
CA LEU A 24 -4.90 20.58 12.01
C LEU A 24 -5.71 21.85 12.26
N ARG A 25 -5.26 22.69 13.19
CA ARG A 25 -5.88 23.99 13.46
C ARG A 25 -5.66 24.96 12.29
N GLU A 26 -4.46 25.02 11.74
CA GLU A 26 -4.15 25.84 10.56
C GLU A 26 -5.07 25.50 9.38
N LYS A 27 -5.38 24.21 9.16
CA LYS A 27 -6.35 23.78 8.13
C LYS A 27 -7.78 24.25 8.39
N VAL A 28 -8.17 24.44 9.64
CA VAL A 28 -9.47 25.03 9.98
C VAL A 28 -9.43 26.54 9.77
N GLU A 29 -8.35 27.20 10.20
CA GLU A 29 -8.14 28.64 10.05
C GLU A 29 -8.03 29.07 8.58
N SER A 30 -7.48 28.20 7.72
CA SER A 30 -7.42 28.43 6.26
C SER A 30 -8.76 28.18 5.55
N GLY A 31 -9.76 27.64 6.24
CA GLY A 31 -11.06 27.30 5.68
C GLY A 31 -11.11 25.98 4.92
N GLU A 32 -10.07 25.14 4.97
CA GLU A 32 -10.10 23.79 4.37
C GLU A 32 -11.15 22.91 5.07
N TYR A 33 -11.39 23.13 6.36
CA TYR A 33 -12.38 22.43 7.17
C TYR A 33 -13.18 23.37 8.06
N SER A 34 -14.47 23.10 8.25
CA SER A 34 -15.34 23.96 9.05
C SER A 34 -15.08 23.88 10.57
N ASN A 35 -14.46 22.79 11.05
CA ASN A 35 -14.08 22.62 12.46
C ASN A 35 -13.00 21.55 12.65
N MET A 36 -12.47 21.46 13.87
CA MET A 36 -11.43 20.50 14.23
C MET A 36 -11.84 19.03 14.10
N ALA A 37 -13.10 18.68 14.34
CA ALA A 37 -13.54 17.30 14.18
C ALA A 37 -13.49 16.88 12.71
N GLN A 38 -13.92 17.78 11.81
CA GLN A 38 -13.83 17.56 10.37
C GLN A 38 -12.39 17.52 9.88
N SER A 39 -11.49 18.36 10.40
CA SER A 39 -10.07 18.29 10.00
C SER A 39 -9.42 16.99 10.46
N VAL A 40 -9.69 16.54 11.69
CA VAL A 40 -9.17 15.25 12.19
C VAL A 40 -9.70 14.09 11.36
N VAL A 41 -11.02 13.99 11.16
CA VAL A 41 -11.62 12.89 10.40
C VAL A 41 -11.16 12.94 8.95
N GLY A 42 -11.20 14.12 8.31
CA GLY A 42 -10.81 14.29 6.92
C GLY A 42 -9.36 13.88 6.66
N GLU A 43 -8.42 14.31 7.49
CA GLU A 43 -7.00 13.96 7.31
C GLU A 43 -6.73 12.48 7.62
N LEU A 44 -7.38 11.88 8.62
CA LEU A 44 -7.28 10.44 8.88
C LEU A 44 -7.86 9.60 7.73
N THR A 45 -8.99 10.02 7.17
CA THR A 45 -9.58 9.36 6.00
C THR A 45 -8.67 9.45 4.78
N LYS A 46 -8.09 10.63 4.51
CA LYS A 46 -7.11 10.82 3.42
C LYS A 46 -5.88 9.91 3.62
N ALA A 47 -5.32 9.89 4.83
CA ALA A 47 -4.17 9.04 5.15
C ALA A 47 -4.46 7.56 4.93
N ARG A 48 -5.63 7.08 5.38
CA ARG A 48 -6.08 5.70 5.17
C ARG A 48 -6.26 5.38 3.69
N ALA A 49 -6.88 6.27 2.90
CA ALA A 49 -7.06 6.06 1.48
C ALA A 49 -5.72 5.93 0.73
N LEU A 50 -4.72 6.72 1.12
CA LEU A 50 -3.35 6.61 0.59
C LEU A 50 -2.68 5.29 0.99
N GLU A 51 -2.87 4.83 2.22
CA GLU A 51 -2.36 3.54 2.68
C GLU A 51 -3.02 2.36 1.95
N GLU A 52 -4.33 2.41 1.74
CA GLU A 52 -5.08 1.40 0.98
C GLU A 52 -4.66 1.39 -0.51
N ALA A 53 -4.48 2.57 -1.11
CA ALA A 53 -3.96 2.68 -2.48
C ALA A 53 -2.55 2.09 -2.58
N ARG A 54 -1.65 2.42 -1.65
CA ARG A 54 -0.29 1.86 -1.60
C ARG A 54 -0.29 0.35 -1.40
N SER A 55 -1.19 -0.16 -0.55
CA SER A 55 -1.33 -1.59 -0.30
C SER A 55 -1.85 -2.34 -1.52
N ARG A 56 -2.80 -1.75 -2.27
CA ARG A 56 -3.24 -2.29 -3.56
C ARG A 56 -2.12 -2.27 -4.59
N SER A 57 -1.36 -1.19 -4.73
CA SER A 57 -0.20 -1.14 -5.62
C SER A 57 0.87 -2.17 -5.23
N ARG A 58 1.13 -2.37 -3.93
CA ARG A 58 2.01 -3.44 -3.46
C ARG A 58 1.47 -4.83 -3.74
N SER A 59 0.17 -5.05 -3.63
CA SER A 59 -0.46 -6.33 -3.98
C SER A 59 -0.40 -6.60 -5.50
N TYR A 60 -0.65 -5.58 -6.32
CA TYR A 60 -0.50 -5.68 -7.78
C TYR A 60 0.95 -5.92 -8.22
N ASN A 61 1.91 -5.27 -7.57
CA ASN A 61 3.33 -5.54 -7.82
C ASN A 61 3.68 -6.94 -7.31
N SER A 62 3.30 -7.31 -6.09
CA SER A 62 3.58 -8.63 -5.52
C SER A 62 2.95 -9.81 -6.27
N ILE A 63 1.84 -9.61 -6.99
CA ILE A 63 1.22 -10.64 -7.85
C ILE A 63 1.87 -10.67 -9.25
N ASN A 64 2.47 -9.56 -9.70
CA ASN A 64 3.27 -9.49 -10.92
C ASN A 64 4.79 -9.70 -10.69
N ASP A 65 5.22 -9.90 -9.45
CA ASP A 65 6.63 -10.07 -9.04
C ASP A 65 7.10 -11.53 -9.22
N GLU A 66 6.69 -12.21 -10.28
CA GLU A 66 7.73 -12.79 -11.13
C GLU A 66 8.22 -11.65 -12.01
N GLU A 67 9.09 -10.82 -11.40
CA GLU A 67 9.74 -9.69 -12.05
C GLU A 67 10.19 -10.16 -13.45
N PRO A 68 9.80 -9.48 -14.55
CA PRO A 68 10.12 -9.96 -15.90
C PRO A 68 11.61 -10.28 -16.09
N LEU A 69 12.47 -9.59 -15.34
CA LEU A 69 13.90 -9.85 -15.24
C LEU A 69 14.23 -11.15 -14.49
N VAL A 70 13.58 -11.42 -13.35
CA VAL A 70 13.74 -12.68 -12.60
C VAL A 70 13.31 -13.86 -13.46
N ARG A 71 12.17 -13.77 -14.16
CA ARG A 71 11.74 -14.82 -15.10
C ARG A 71 12.75 -15.02 -16.24
N MET A 72 13.20 -13.92 -16.87
CA MET A 72 14.17 -13.97 -17.96
C MET A 72 15.54 -14.53 -17.52
N VAL A 73 15.99 -14.21 -16.31
CA VAL A 73 17.23 -14.74 -15.72
C VAL A 73 17.07 -16.23 -15.41
N ASN A 74 15.96 -16.64 -14.81
CA ASN A 74 15.70 -18.04 -14.49
C ASN A 74 15.60 -18.90 -15.75
N GLU A 75 14.90 -18.45 -16.79
CA GLU A 75 14.84 -19.14 -18.08
C GLU A 75 16.22 -19.34 -18.69
N ARG A 76 17.08 -18.32 -18.59
CA ARG A 76 18.46 -18.39 -19.11
C ARG A 76 19.35 -19.33 -18.28
N ILE A 77 19.22 -19.31 -16.96
CA ILE A 77 19.94 -20.24 -16.06
C ILE A 77 19.54 -21.69 -16.36
N GLU A 78 18.25 -21.96 -16.51
CA GLU A 78 17.75 -23.30 -16.83
C GLU A 78 18.15 -23.76 -18.24
N GLY A 79 18.31 -22.83 -19.19
CA GLY A 79 18.92 -23.11 -20.49
C GLY A 79 20.36 -23.63 -20.35
N PHE A 80 21.21 -22.88 -19.66
CA PHE A 80 22.60 -23.29 -19.42
C PHE A 80 22.71 -24.60 -18.65
N ARG A 81 21.82 -24.83 -17.68
CA ARG A 81 21.80 -26.06 -16.89
C ARG A 81 21.56 -27.28 -17.77
N ARG A 82 20.64 -27.20 -18.74
CA ARG A 82 20.38 -28.28 -19.70
C ARG A 82 21.59 -28.53 -20.60
N GLU A 83 22.17 -27.48 -21.17
CA GLU A 83 23.35 -27.59 -22.04
C GLU A 83 24.53 -28.26 -21.32
N LEU A 84 24.80 -27.85 -20.08
CA LEU A 84 25.85 -28.45 -19.24
C LEU A 84 25.56 -29.91 -18.92
N LEU A 85 24.31 -30.27 -18.60
CA LEU A 85 23.93 -31.66 -18.37
C LEU A 85 24.12 -32.52 -19.62
N ASP A 86 23.72 -32.02 -20.79
CA ASP A 86 23.89 -32.71 -22.07
C ASP A 86 25.37 -32.88 -22.46
N GLU A 87 26.21 -31.90 -22.12
CA GLU A 87 27.67 -32.00 -22.26
C GLU A 87 28.23 -33.09 -21.33
N VAL A 88 27.92 -33.05 -20.03
CA VAL A 88 28.38 -34.05 -19.06
C VAL A 88 27.93 -35.47 -19.41
N GLU A 89 26.70 -35.62 -19.90
CA GLU A 89 26.16 -36.91 -20.35
C GLU A 89 26.94 -37.46 -21.56
N ARG A 90 27.31 -36.59 -22.51
CA ARG A 90 28.15 -36.96 -23.66
C ARG A 90 29.53 -37.43 -23.24
N TRP A 91 30.14 -36.75 -22.27
CA TRP A 91 31.44 -37.14 -21.71
C TRP A 91 31.39 -38.44 -20.89
N ARG A 92 30.22 -38.78 -20.34
CA ARG A 92 30.01 -40.04 -19.63
C ARG A 92 29.80 -41.23 -20.57
N ARG A 93 29.26 -40.99 -21.77
CA ARG A 93 28.91 -42.03 -22.75
C ARG A 93 29.99 -42.27 -23.82
N GLY A 94 30.98 -41.39 -23.95
CA GLY A 94 32.18 -41.57 -24.76
C GLY A 94 33.33 -42.12 -23.94
#